data_AF-A0A533V9G7-F1
#
_entry.id   AF-A0A533V9G7-F1
#
_cell.length_a   1.000
_cell.length_b   1.000
_cell.length_c   1.000
_cell.angle_alpha   90.00
_cell.angle_beta   90.00
_cell.angle_gamma   90.00
#
_symmetry.space_group_name_H-M   'P 1'
#
loop_
_entity.id
_entity.type
_entity.pdbx_description
1 polymer ?
#
loop_
_entity_poly.entity_id
_entity_poly.type
_entity_poly.pdbx_seq_one_letter_code
_entity_poly.pdbx_strand_id
1 'polypeptide(L)' 'MTIIVDAASKRVQTLNPPGSEAGPGTVATWGTAAADEVDTMAFKWKRSGKSSKYIPFDWCGP' A
#
# COMPACT_ATOMS: atom_id res chain seq x y z
N MET A 1 13.74 8.66 1.08
CA MET A 1 12.27 8.54 1.25
C MET A 1 11.70 9.94 1.33
N THR A 2 10.81 10.30 0.42
CA THR A 2 10.13 11.62 0.46
C THR A 2 8.64 11.39 0.66
N ILE A 3 8.05 12.03 1.67
CA ILE A 3 6.60 12.00 1.90
C ILE A 3 5.98 13.18 1.16
N ILE A 4 4.97 12.90 0.35
CA ILE A 4 4.18 13.90 -0.36
C ILE A 4 2.82 13.96 0.32
N VAL A 5 2.48 15.13 0.86
CA VAL A 5 1.14 15.47 1.35
C VAL A 5 0.53 16.44 0.34
N ASP A 6 -0.61 16.10 -0.22
CA ASP A 6 -1.39 16.98 -1.11
C ASP A 6 -2.66 17.43 -0.35
N ALA A 7 -3.41 18.39 -0.91
CA ALA A 7 -4.61 19.00 -0.36
C ALA A 7 -5.58 17.97 0.25
N ALA A 8 -6.47 18.40 1.16
CA ALA A 8 -7.31 17.58 2.03
C ALA A 8 -8.10 16.42 1.38
N SER A 9 -8.20 16.37 0.04
CA SER A 9 -8.87 15.33 -0.74
C SER A 9 -7.92 14.28 -1.35
N LYS A 10 -6.60 14.38 -1.16
CA LYS A 10 -5.61 13.47 -1.74
C LYS A 10 -4.98 12.55 -0.69
N ARG A 11 -4.61 11.33 -1.11
CA ARG A 11 -3.96 10.33 -0.26
C ARG A 11 -2.48 10.66 -0.08
N VAL A 12 -1.93 10.38 1.11
CA VAL A 12 -0.50 10.55 1.38
C VAL A 12 0.31 9.63 0.48
N GLN A 13 1.40 10.13 -0.10
CA GLN A 13 2.28 9.34 -0.94
C GLN A 13 3.71 9.31 -0.41
N THR A 14 4.44 8.25 -0.74
CA THR A 14 5.87 8.11 -0.43
C THR A 14 6.64 7.69 -1.67
N LEU A 15 7.66 8.47 -2.03
CA LEU A 15 8.62 8.14 -3.08
C LEU A 15 9.75 7.27 -2.52
N ASN A 16 10.05 6.18 -3.24
CA ASN A 16 11.06 5.19 -2.88
C ASN A 16 10.84 4.67 -1.43
N PRO A 17 9.70 4.01 -1.16
CA PRO A 17 9.40 3.48 0.17
C PRO A 17 10.46 2.47 0.60
N PRO A 18 10.96 2.52 1.85
CA PRO A 18 12.00 1.63 2.32
C PRO A 18 11.50 0.18 2.35
N GLY A 19 12.39 -0.76 1.98
CA GLY A 19 12.08 -2.18 1.94
C GLY A 19 11.09 -2.59 0.83
N SER A 20 10.88 -1.76 -0.19
CA SER A 20 10.06 -2.12 -1.34
C SER A 20 10.87 -2.84 -2.41
N GLU A 21 10.36 -3.98 -2.84
CA GLU A 21 10.95 -4.81 -3.90
C GLU A 21 10.52 -4.36 -5.31
N ALA A 22 9.59 -3.40 -5.42
CA ALA A 22 9.06 -2.93 -6.70
C ALA A 22 10.06 -2.10 -7.53
N GLY A 23 11.26 -1.85 -7.01
CA GLY A 23 12.34 -1.14 -7.68
C GLY A 23 12.33 0.37 -7.48
N PRO A 24 13.35 1.08 -8.01
CA PRO A 24 13.49 2.52 -7.89
C PRO A 24 12.36 3.29 -8.60
N GLY A 25 12.05 4.50 -8.12
CA GLY A 25 11.05 5.39 -8.73
C GLY A 25 9.60 5.05 -8.35
N THR A 26 9.41 4.10 -7.44
CA THR A 26 8.08 3.62 -7.07
C THR A 26 7.40 4.56 -6.07
N VAL A 27 6.07 4.66 -6.22
CA VAL A 27 5.20 5.47 -5.37
C VAL A 27 4.34 4.54 -4.52
N ALA A 28 4.45 4.66 -3.20
CA ALA A 28 3.45 4.12 -2.30
C ALA A 28 2.34 5.14 -2.06
N THR A 29 1.08 4.75 -2.25
CA THR A 29 -0.09 5.54 -1.84
C THR A 29 -0.68 4.94 -0.58
N TRP A 30 -0.75 5.73 0.49
CA TRP A 30 -1.22 5.28 1.80
C TRP A 30 -2.72 5.51 1.97
N GLY A 31 -3.36 4.58 2.66
CA GLY A 31 -4.79 4.63 2.93
C GLY A 31 -5.17 3.95 4.23
N THR A 32 -6.47 3.78 4.39
CA THR A 32 -7.07 3.03 5.48
C THR A 32 -7.93 1.95 4.85
N ALA A 33 -7.71 0.70 5.23
CA ALA A 33 -8.48 -0.42 4.72
C ALA A 33 -9.95 -0.30 5.18
N ALA A 34 -10.87 -0.29 4.22
CA ALA A 34 -12.31 -0.36 4.51
C ALA A 34 -12.70 -1.76 4.99
N ALA A 35 -12.07 -2.81 4.44
CA ALA A 35 -12.22 -4.20 4.84
C ALA A 35 -10.89 -4.96 4.63
N ASP A 36 -10.60 -5.89 5.53
CA ASP A 36 -9.47 -6.83 5.52
C ASP A 36 -9.93 -8.12 6.22
N GLU A 37 -10.31 -9.12 5.43
CA GLU A 37 -10.96 -10.33 5.89
C GLU A 37 -10.34 -11.57 5.26
N VAL A 38 -10.04 -12.57 6.07
CA VAL A 38 -9.54 -13.88 5.64
C VAL A 38 -10.22 -14.96 6.47
N ASP A 39 -10.64 -16.04 5.81
CA ASP A 39 -11.15 -17.27 6.42
C ASP A 39 -10.71 -18.47 5.56
N THR A 40 -9.42 -18.82 5.62
CA THR A 40 -8.84 -19.93 4.84
C THR A 40 -7.49 -20.37 5.42
N MET A 41 -7.03 -21.59 5.09
CA MET A 41 -5.69 -22.10 5.42
C MET A 41 -5.26 -21.85 6.87
N ALA A 42 -6.17 -22.14 7.82
CA ALA A 42 -6.03 -21.89 9.27
C ALA A 42 -5.92 -20.41 9.70
N PHE A 43 -6.03 -19.47 8.78
CA PHE A 43 -6.10 -18.05 9.05
C PHE A 43 -7.56 -17.59 9.15
N LYS A 44 -7.88 -16.87 10.23
CA LYS A 44 -9.17 -16.23 10.41
C LYS A 44 -9.03 -14.85 11.03
N TRP A 45 -9.35 -13.81 10.27
CA TRP A 45 -9.45 -12.46 10.81
C TRP A 45 -10.46 -11.61 10.04
N LYS A 46 -10.94 -10.57 10.73
CA LYS A 46 -11.75 -9.48 10.18
C LYS A 46 -11.28 -8.19 10.82
N ARG A 47 -10.74 -7.29 10.02
CA ARG A 47 -10.13 -6.03 10.46
C ARG A 47 -10.60 -4.91 9.53
N SER A 48 -10.88 -3.75 10.11
CA SER A 48 -11.19 -2.52 9.37
C SER A 48 -10.48 -1.35 10.04
N GLY A 49 -10.30 -0.25 9.33
CA GLY A 49 -9.67 0.95 9.89
C GLY A 49 -8.16 0.84 10.06
N LYS A 50 -7.51 -0.25 9.60
CA LYS A 50 -6.06 -0.44 9.67
C LYS A 50 -5.36 0.29 8.52
N SER A 51 -4.09 0.64 8.74
CA SER A 51 -3.25 1.25 7.70
C SER A 51 -3.13 0.31 6.50
N SER A 52 -3.23 0.87 5.31
CA SER A 52 -2.98 0.17 4.04
C SER A 52 -2.04 0.98 3.17
N LYS A 53 -1.35 0.30 2.25
CA LYS A 53 -0.57 0.95 1.20
C LYS A 53 -0.81 0.23 -0.12
N TYR A 54 -0.85 1.00 -1.20
CA TYR A 54 -0.84 0.51 -2.58
C TYR A 54 0.49 0.90 -3.23
N ILE A 55 1.20 -0.07 -3.77
CA ILE A 55 2.43 0.12 -4.54
C ILE A 55 2.17 -0.57 -5.89
N PRO A 56 2.12 0.18 -7.01
CA PRO A 56 1.98 -0.43 -8.32
C PRO A 56 3.23 -1.26 -8.63
N PHE A 57 3.01 -2.44 -9.18
CA PHE A 57 4.07 -3.32 -9.63
C PHE A 57 3.69 -3.76 -11.05
N ASP A 58 4.47 -3.29 -12.02
CA ASP A 58 4.32 -3.65 -13.42
C ASP A 58 5.39 -4.67 -13.77
N TRP A 59 5.02 -5.95 -13.70
CA TRP A 59 5.89 -7.04 -14.06
C TRP A 59 5.46 -7.61 -15.40
N CYS A 60 6.41 -7.64 -16.33
CA CYS A 60 6.30 -8.37 -17.57
C CYS A 60 7.34 -9.49 -17.53
N GLY A 61 6.88 -10.75 -17.43
CA GLY A 61 7.74 -11.92 -17.51
C GLY A 61 8.16 -12.25 -18.95
N PRO A 62 9.04 -13.25 -19.15
CA PRO A 62 9.24 -13.86 -20.46
C PRO A 62 7.97 -14.52 -21.01
#